data_AF-A0A9W6R381-F1
#
_entry.id   AF-A0A9W6R381-F1
#
_cell.length_a   1.000
_cell.length_b   1.000
_cell.length_c   1.000
_cell.angle_alpha   90.00
_cell.angle_beta   90.00
_cell.angle_gamma   90.00
#
_symmetry.space_group_name_H-M   'P 1'
#
loop_
_entity.id
_entity.type
_entity.pdbx_description
1 polymer ?
#
loop_
_entity_poly.entity_id
_entity_poly.type
_entity_poly.pdbx_seq_one_letter_code
_entity_poly.pdbx_strand_id
1 'polypeptide(L)'
;MVQVISASRSEWIVPFTGLQPGQFRKLVALVAQRGGEEIADGRPGRQWALPLADRVLLVATYWRTNLTMRQIGPLFGVSHSAAHRVIDSLSPLLALAPVRKRRIDEPVTIFV
;
A
#
# COMPACT_ATOMS: atom_id res chain seq x y z
N MET A 1 2.49 -7.10 15.97
CA MET A 1 2.35 -5.66 15.65
C MET A 1 0.87 -5.36 15.50
N VAL A 2 0.40 -4.19 15.95
CA VAL A 2 -1.00 -3.78 15.77
C VAL A 2 -1.14 -3.12 14.40
N GLN A 3 -2.11 -3.58 13.61
CA GLN A 3 -2.48 -2.93 12.35
C GLN A 3 -3.46 -1.80 12.65
N VAL A 4 -3.09 -0.57 12.30
CA VAL A 4 -3.90 0.64 12.54
C VAL A 4 -4.84 0.90 11.37
N ILE A 5 -4.33 0.72 10.14
CA ILE A 5 -5.03 0.94 8.89
C ILE A 5 -5.37 -0.40 8.26
N SER A 6 -6.65 -0.61 7.97
CA SER A 6 -7.15 -1.79 7.26
C SER A 6 -8.33 -1.42 6.36
N ALA A 7 -8.39 -2.05 5.19
CA ALA A 7 -9.49 -1.99 4.24
C ALA A 7 -10.77 -2.69 4.77
N SER A 8 -10.68 -3.48 5.84
CA SER A 8 -11.87 -3.97 6.56
C SER A 8 -12.69 -2.84 7.20
N ARG A 9 -12.03 -1.71 7.49
CA ARG A 9 -12.63 -0.49 8.04
C ARG A 9 -12.77 0.55 6.94
N SER A 10 -14.00 0.76 6.48
CA SER A 10 -14.26 1.63 5.33
C SER A 10 -13.85 3.08 5.54
N GLU A 11 -13.74 3.55 6.79
CA GLU A 11 -13.28 4.92 7.10
C GLU A 11 -11.88 5.23 6.55
N TRP A 12 -11.04 4.21 6.32
CA TRP A 12 -9.69 4.40 5.80
C TRP A 12 -9.62 4.40 4.27
N ILE A 13 -10.65 3.91 3.59
CA ILE A 13 -10.61 3.78 2.13
C ILE A 13 -10.65 5.16 1.48
N VAL A 14 -11.63 6.00 1.83
CA VAL A 14 -11.80 7.31 1.17
C VAL A 14 -10.60 8.25 1.41
N PRO A 15 -10.08 8.43 2.65
CA PRO A 15 -8.97 9.36 2.90
C PRO A 15 -7.68 8.99 2.17
N PHE A 16 -7.37 7.69 2.03
CA PHE A 16 -6.10 7.24 1.50
C PHE A 16 -6.14 6.87 0.02
N THR A 17 -7.31 6.63 -0.54
CA THR A 17 -7.46 6.24 -1.96
C THR A 17 -8.23 7.26 -2.80
N GLY A 18 -9.06 8.10 -2.18
CA GLY A 18 -10.04 8.93 -2.87
C GLY A 18 -11.19 8.16 -3.52
N LEU A 19 -11.27 6.84 -3.31
CA LEU A 19 -12.31 5.97 -3.86
C LEU A 19 -13.40 5.68 -2.84
N GLN A 20 -14.64 5.59 -3.32
CA GLN A 20 -15.72 5.03 -2.51
C GLN A 20 -15.47 3.54 -2.24
N PRO A 21 -15.94 2.95 -1.12
CA PRO A 21 -15.71 1.54 -0.80
C PRO A 21 -16.11 0.54 -1.91
N GLY A 22 -17.17 0.86 -2.67
CA GLY A 22 -17.56 0.07 -3.84
C GLY A 22 -16.56 0.14 -5.01
N GLN A 23 -16.02 1.32 -5.30
CA GLN A 23 -14.99 1.51 -6.34
C GLN A 23 -13.68 0.84 -5.93
N PHE A 24 -13.31 0.93 -4.66
CA PHE A 24 -12.14 0.27 -4.10
C PHE A 24 -12.23 -1.26 -4.26
N ARG A 25 -13.38 -1.87 -3.95
CA ARG A 25 -13.59 -3.32 -4.17
C ARG A 25 -13.40 -3.73 -5.63
N LYS A 26 -13.88 -2.90 -6.58
CA LYS A 26 -13.64 -3.14 -8.02
C LYS A 26 -12.17 -3.07 -8.38
N LEU A 27 -11.43 -2.11 -7.82
CA LEU A 27 -9.98 -1.99 -8.01
C LEU A 27 -9.25 -3.24 -7.49
N VAL A 28 -9.58 -3.69 -6.27
CA VAL A 28 -8.99 -4.91 -5.68
C VAL A 28 -9.24 -6.13 -6.56
N ALA A 29 -10.48 -6.31 -7.05
CA ALA A 29 -10.81 -7.42 -7.95
C ALA A 29 -10.00 -7.36 -9.27
N LEU A 30 -9.83 -6.17 -9.83
CA LEU A 30 -9.05 -5.96 -11.05
C LEU A 30 -7.55 -6.19 -10.82
N VAL A 31 -7.00 -5.81 -9.67
CA VAL A 31 -5.62 -6.14 -9.28
C VAL A 31 -5.44 -7.64 -9.11
N ALA A 32 -6.38 -8.32 -8.48
CA ALA A 32 -6.37 -9.78 -8.35
C ALA A 32 -6.39 -10.46 -9.73
N GLN A 33 -7.26 -9.99 -10.63
CA GLN A 33 -7.35 -10.51 -11.99
C GLN A 33 -6.06 -10.32 -12.79
N ARG A 34 -5.42 -9.15 -12.69
CA ARG A 34 -4.16 -8.87 -13.41
C ARG A 34 -2.96 -9.60 -12.81
N GLY A 35 -2.92 -9.75 -11.49
CA GLY A 35 -1.81 -10.39 -10.78
C GLY A 35 -1.92 -11.91 -10.67
N GLY A 36 -3.07 -12.50 -11.02
CA GLY A 36 -3.30 -13.94 -11.00
C GLY A 36 -2.96 -14.60 -9.65
N GLU A 37 -2.53 -15.86 -9.70
CA GLU A 37 -2.18 -16.69 -8.54
C GLU A 37 -0.94 -16.22 -7.76
N GLU A 38 -0.17 -15.26 -8.29
CA GLU A 38 0.96 -14.67 -7.57
C GLU A 38 0.49 -13.62 -6.55
N ILE A 39 -0.59 -12.91 -6.89
CA ILE A 39 -1.10 -11.78 -6.11
C ILE A 39 -2.37 -12.15 -5.33
N ALA A 40 -3.20 -13.06 -5.83
CA ALA A 40 -4.41 -13.51 -5.16
C ALA A 40 -4.12 -14.11 -3.78
N ASP A 41 -5.08 -13.99 -2.85
CA ASP A 41 -4.98 -14.50 -1.47
C ASP A 41 -5.13 -16.05 -1.38
N GLY A 42 -4.79 -16.78 -2.46
CA GLY A 42 -5.05 -18.21 -2.63
C GLY A 42 -3.85 -19.15 -2.42
N ARG A 43 -2.63 -18.64 -2.19
CA ARG A 43 -1.47 -19.51 -1.93
C ARG A 43 -1.41 -19.97 -0.46
N PRO A 44 -1.56 -21.28 -0.18
CA PRO A 44 -1.31 -21.81 1.16
C PRO A 44 0.19 -21.69 1.46
N GLY A 45 0.55 -20.94 2.50
CA GLY A 45 1.95 -20.83 2.94
C GLY A 45 2.37 -19.46 3.45
N ARG A 46 1.51 -18.43 3.39
CA ARG A 46 1.83 -17.13 3.97
C ARG A 46 0.69 -16.63 4.86
N GLN A 47 0.51 -17.30 6.00
CA GLN A 47 -0.41 -16.88 7.07
C GLN A 47 -0.16 -15.44 7.58
N TRP A 48 1.01 -14.87 7.24
CA TRP A 48 1.44 -13.51 7.57
C TRP A 48 1.39 -12.53 6.38
N ALA A 49 0.79 -12.92 5.24
CA ALA A 49 0.59 -12.01 4.13
C ALA A 49 -0.59 -11.08 4.44
N LEU A 50 -0.31 -9.78 4.42
CA LEU A 50 -1.32 -8.74 4.44
C LEU A 50 -2.39 -9.04 3.35
N PRO A 51 -3.70 -9.03 3.67
CA PRO A 51 -4.76 -9.31 2.69
C PRO A 51 -4.63 -8.44 1.44
N LEU A 52 -5.05 -8.91 0.26
CA LEU A 52 -4.87 -8.14 -0.99
C LEU A 52 -5.48 -6.74 -0.90
N ALA A 53 -6.65 -6.60 -0.28
CA ALA A 53 -7.27 -5.31 -0.05
C ALA A 53 -6.38 -4.36 0.76
N ASP A 54 -5.76 -4.86 1.83
CA ASP A 54 -4.85 -4.09 2.67
C ASP A 54 -3.54 -3.77 1.94
N ARG A 55 -3.05 -4.66 1.08
CA ARG A 55 -1.90 -4.40 0.20
C ARG A 55 -2.17 -3.29 -0.81
N VAL A 56 -3.36 -3.29 -1.43
CA VAL A 56 -3.78 -2.22 -2.35
C VAL A 56 -3.95 -0.89 -1.61
N LEU A 57 -4.54 -0.91 -0.41
CA LEU A 57 -4.67 0.28 0.44
C LEU A 57 -3.31 0.83 0.86
N LEU A 58 -2.33 -0.04 1.16
CA LEU A 58 -0.96 0.35 1.47
C LEU A 58 -0.32 1.09 0.30
N VAL A 59 -0.40 0.55 -0.91
CA VAL A 59 0.16 1.19 -2.11
C VAL A 59 -0.52 2.53 -2.38
N ALA A 60 -1.85 2.60 -2.29
CA ALA A 60 -2.58 3.86 -2.45
C ALA A 60 -2.17 4.90 -1.40
N THR A 61 -2.05 4.50 -0.13
CA THR A 61 -1.58 5.36 0.97
C THR A 61 -0.18 5.86 0.68
N TYR A 62 0.71 4.98 0.21
CA TYR A 62 2.08 5.34 -0.13
C TYR A 62 2.17 6.38 -1.25
N TRP A 63 1.31 6.26 -2.27
CA TRP A 63 1.31 7.19 -3.39
C TRP A 63 0.57 8.50 -3.10
N ARG A 64 -0.47 8.47 -2.26
CA ARG A 64 -1.31 9.63 -1.97
C ARG A 64 -0.75 10.51 -0.85
N THR A 65 0.11 9.95 -0.01
CA THR A 65 0.70 10.65 1.14
C THR A 65 2.22 10.74 1.01
N ASN A 66 2.83 11.70 1.71
CA ASN A 66 4.30 11.85 1.74
C ASN A 66 4.96 10.93 2.79
N LEU A 67 4.35 9.79 3.12
CA LEU A 67 4.88 8.89 4.15
C LEU A 67 6.05 8.06 3.61
N THR A 68 7.09 7.92 4.45
CA THR A 68 8.23 7.05 4.14
C THR A 68 7.89 5.57 4.34
N MET A 69 8.65 4.68 3.70
CA MET A 69 8.53 3.22 3.91
C MET A 69 8.60 2.81 5.39
N ARG A 70 9.39 3.54 6.18
CA ARG A 70 9.56 3.28 7.62
C ARG A 70 8.33 3.68 8.43
N GLN A 71 7.57 4.67 7.98
CA GLN A 71 6.33 5.11 8.62
C GLN A 71 5.14 4.24 8.20
N ILE A 72 5.08 3.83 6.93
CA ILE A 72 3.93 3.10 6.41
C ILE A 72 3.84 1.67 6.94
N GLY A 73 4.97 0.97 7.09
CA GLY A 73 4.99 -0.43 7.56
C GLY A 73 4.24 -0.64 8.88
N PRO A 74 4.59 0.12 9.94
CA PRO A 74 3.88 0.06 11.23
C PRO A 74 2.37 0.32 11.15
N LEU A 75 1.91 1.23 10.28
CA LEU A 75 0.48 1.53 10.13
C LEU A 75 -0.33 0.33 9.62
N PHE A 76 0.29 -0.49 8.77
CA PHE A 76 -0.30 -1.71 8.22
C PHE A 76 0.10 -2.98 8.99
N GLY A 77 0.80 -2.84 10.13
CA GLY A 77 1.24 -3.98 10.93
C GLY A 77 2.30 -4.87 10.25
N VAL A 78 2.99 -4.37 9.23
CA VAL A 78 3.99 -5.11 8.45
C VAL A 78 5.39 -4.55 8.65
N SER A 79 6.42 -5.38 8.44
CA SER A 79 7.81 -4.91 8.47
C SER A 79 8.11 -3.98 7.29
N HIS A 80 9.17 -3.18 7.41
CA HIS A 80 9.68 -2.35 6.31
C HIS A 80 9.94 -3.16 5.03
N SER A 81 10.57 -4.32 5.16
CA SER A 81 10.87 -5.21 4.02
C SER A 81 9.61 -5.81 3.40
N ALA A 82 8.59 -6.11 4.19
CA ALA A 82 7.30 -6.57 3.69
C ALA A 82 6.56 -5.44 2.94
N ALA A 83 6.55 -4.22 3.48
CA ALA A 83 5.96 -3.06 2.79
C ALA A 83 6.63 -2.80 1.43
N HIS A 84 7.96 -2.90 1.36
CA HIS A 84 8.71 -2.75 0.11
C HIS A 84 8.28 -3.79 -0.94
N ARG A 85 8.21 -5.07 -0.55
CA ARG A 85 7.77 -6.16 -1.45
C ARG A 85 6.34 -5.95 -1.96
N VAL A 86 5.44 -5.49 -1.09
CA VAL A 86 4.06 -5.17 -1.48
C VAL A 86 4.05 -4.09 -2.57
N ILE A 87 4.80 -3.01 -2.37
CA ILE A 87 4.85 -1.91 -3.34
C ILE A 87 5.47 -2.35 -4.65
N ASP A 88 6.58 -3.10 -4.63
CA ASP A 88 7.21 -3.59 -5.86
C ASP A 88 6.28 -4.51 -6.65
N SER A 89 5.56 -5.41 -5.97
CA SER A 89 4.68 -6.38 -6.62
C SER A 89 3.40 -5.75 -7.22
N LEU A 90 2.84 -4.73 -6.57
CA LEU A 90 1.55 -4.15 -6.95
C LEU A 90 1.64 -2.87 -7.79
N SER A 91 2.75 -2.14 -7.73
CA SER A 91 2.91 -0.90 -8.50
C SER A 91 2.70 -1.07 -10.01
N PRO A 92 3.20 -2.14 -10.66
CA PRO A 92 2.96 -2.36 -12.09
C PRO A 92 1.48 -2.61 -12.42
N LEU A 93 0.76 -3.32 -11.54
CA LEU A 93 -0.64 -3.74 -11.77
C LEU A 93 -1.63 -2.58 -11.65
N LEU A 94 -1.28 -1.60 -10.84
CA LEU A 94 -2.06 -0.38 -10.64
C LEU A 94 -1.78 0.68 -11.72
N ALA A 95 -0.85 0.42 -12.65
CA ALA A 95 -0.40 1.38 -13.67
C ALA A 95 -0.08 2.76 -13.08
N LEU A 96 0.43 2.77 -11.85
CA LEU A 96 0.91 3.98 -11.20
C LEU A 96 2.26 4.28 -11.82
N ALA A 97 2.25 4.99 -12.95
CA ALA A 97 3.46 5.58 -13.50
C ALA A 97 4.17 6.30 -12.34
N PRO A 98 5.48 6.08 -12.13
CA PRO A 98 6.15 6.65 -10.98
C PRO A 98 6.06 8.18 -11.08
N VAL A 99 5.18 8.78 -10.29
CA VAL A 99 5.25 10.22 -10.02
C VAL A 99 6.61 10.39 -9.36
N ARG A 100 7.51 11.09 -10.05
CA ARG A 100 8.87 11.39 -9.61
C ARG A 100 8.81 11.73 -8.12
N LYS A 101 9.25 10.80 -7.26
CA LYS A 101 9.32 11.06 -5.83
C LYS A 101 10.29 12.22 -5.72
N ARG A 102 9.79 13.40 -5.33
CA ARG A 102 10.66 14.51 -5.01
C ARG A 102 11.43 14.05 -3.79
N ARG A 103 12.66 13.58 -4.02
CA ARG A 103 13.63 13.32 -2.98
C ARG A 103 13.84 14.69 -2.35
N ILE A 104 13.24 14.93 -1.19
CA ILE A 104 13.66 16.04 -0.33
C ILE A 104 14.93 15.53 0.34
N ASP A 105 15.99 15.44 -0.45
CA ASP A 105 17.36 15.44 0.05
C ASP A 105 17.78 16.90 0.08
N GLU A 106 17.33 17.61 1.10
CA GLU A 106 17.98 18.85 1.48
C GLU A 106 18.16 18.80 3.00
N PRO A 107 19.37 18.51 3.50
CA PRO A 107 19.67 18.81 4.88
C PRO A 107 19.61 20.33 4.98
N VAL A 108 18.52 20.87 5.54
CA VAL A 108 18.51 22.24 6.03
C VAL A 108 19.40 22.23 7.27
N THR A 109 20.70 22.38 7.05
CA THR A 109 21.65 22.78 8.09
C THR A 109 21.27 24.20 8.48
N ILE A 110 20.44 24.34 9.52
CA ILE A 110 20.29 25.60 10.23
C ILE A 110 21.43 25.63 11.25
N PHE A 111 22.45 26.44 10.99
CA PHE A 111 23.33 26.93 12.03
C PHE A 111 22.53 27.91 12.89
N VAL A 112 22.43 27.61 14.19
CA VAL A 112 22.31 28.59 15.27
C VAL A 112 23.08 28.08 16.47
#